data_AF-A0A6J6WCZ9-F1
#
_entry.id   AF-A0A6J6WCZ9-F1
#
_cell.length_a   1.000
_cell.length_b   1.000
_cell.length_c   1.000
_cell.angle_alpha   90.00
_cell.angle_beta   90.00
_cell.angle_gamma   90.00
#
_symmetry.space_group_name_H-M   'P 1'
#
loop_
_entity.id
_entity.type
_entity.pdbx_description
1 polymer ?
#
loop_
_entity_poly.entity_id
_entity_poly.type
_entity_poly.pdbx_seq_one_letter_code
_entity_poly.pdbx_strand_id
1 'polypeptide(L)'
;MVFYALIRIGQGATLEAESANWQIKPEATFGGLALVFLLARAFSSGTTALTGVEAVSNGVPAFKKPKSKNAATTLLLLGVISMTMFVSLTWLALYTKVKVGERSEDLIGLPEGQVQKTVIAQVANAVFSNFRPGALIVSIVTALILVLAANTAFNGFPVLGSILARDGYLPRQLHTRGDRLAFSNGILVLALMAVVLIVVFKADVSKLIQLYIVGVFISFTLSQLGMIRHWTRLLKA
;
A
#
# COMPACT_ATOMS: atom_id res chain seq x y z
N MET A 1 8.59 6.00 16.22
CA MET A 1 9.19 7.06 15.37
C MET A 1 8.58 8.43 15.66
N VAL A 2 7.28 8.65 15.41
CA VAL A 2 6.62 9.96 15.61
C VAL A 2 6.83 10.54 17.01
N PHE A 3 6.55 9.75 18.05
CA PHE A 3 6.73 10.19 19.43
C PHE A 3 8.17 10.63 19.75
N TYR A 4 9.17 9.87 19.27
CA TYR A 4 10.58 10.22 19.44
C TYR A 4 10.96 11.50 18.68
N ALA A 5 10.40 11.69 17.48
CA ALA A 5 10.59 12.92 16.72
C ALA A 5 10.06 14.14 17.47
N LEU A 6 8.88 14.05 18.09
CA LEU A 6 8.29 15.13 18.88
C LEU A 6 9.16 15.51 20.09
N ILE A 7 9.72 14.52 20.79
CA ILE A 7 10.67 14.78 21.89
C ILE A 7 11.89 15.55 21.38
N ARG A 8 12.47 15.11 20.26
CA ARG A 8 13.69 15.71 19.71
C ARG A 8 13.43 17.14 19.20
N ILE A 9 12.28 17.39 18.59
CA ILE A 9 11.83 18.73 18.19
C ILE A 9 11.63 19.61 19.43
N GLY A 10 11.02 19.08 20.49
CA GLY A 10 10.87 19.78 21.77
C GLY A 10 12.20 20.14 22.44
N GLN A 11 13.26 19.37 22.17
CA GLN A 11 14.63 19.64 22.58
C GLN A 11 15.38 20.63 21.65
N GLY A 12 14.71 21.16 20.62
CA GLY A 12 15.28 22.14 19.68
C GLY A 12 16.12 21.54 18.55
N ALA A 13 16.06 20.22 18.34
CA ALA A 13 16.84 19.59 17.27
C ALA A 13 16.20 19.80 15.89
N THR A 14 17.02 20.18 14.91
CA THR A 14 16.63 20.19 13.50
C THR A 14 16.69 18.77 12.94
N LEU A 15 15.55 18.29 12.44
CA LEU A 15 15.45 17.01 11.74
C LEU A 15 15.57 17.26 10.24
N GLU A 16 16.73 16.99 9.65
CA GLU A 16 16.90 17.09 8.21
C GLU A 16 17.16 15.71 7.59
N ALA A 17 16.42 15.40 6.53
CA ALA A 17 16.69 14.22 5.73
C ALA A 17 17.93 14.40 4.88
N GLU A 18 18.57 13.28 4.51
CA GLU A 18 19.69 13.26 3.56
C GLU A 18 19.36 13.97 2.25
N SER A 19 18.10 13.87 1.80
CA SER A 19 17.61 14.51 0.59
C SER A 19 17.17 15.97 0.75
N ALA A 20 17.23 16.55 1.96
CA ALA A 20 16.64 17.87 2.23
C ALA A 20 17.20 18.94 1.27
N ASN A 21 18.48 18.82 0.94
CA ASN A 21 19.22 19.73 0.08
C ASN A 21 19.24 19.32 -1.40
N TRP A 22 18.68 18.15 -1.76
CA TRP A 22 18.62 17.72 -3.16
C TRP A 22 17.62 18.58 -3.96
N GLN A 23 17.75 18.61 -5.27
CA GLN A 23 16.76 19.23 -6.16
C GLN A 23 16.12 18.17 -7.03
N ILE A 24 14.82 18.29 -7.28
CA ILE A 24 14.10 17.43 -8.24
C ILE A 24 14.14 18.16 -9.57
N LYS A 25 14.67 17.52 -10.60
CA LYS A 25 14.68 18.08 -11.95
C LYS A 25 13.22 18.23 -12.42
N PRO A 26 12.73 19.45 -12.70
CA PRO A 26 11.36 19.63 -13.18
C PRO A 26 11.26 19.07 -14.60
N GLU A 27 10.30 18.17 -14.82
CA GLU A 27 10.04 17.59 -16.14
C GLU A 27 9.26 18.58 -17.03
N ALA A 28 8.26 19.25 -16.47
CA ALA A 28 7.52 20.31 -17.11
C ALA A 28 6.79 21.20 -16.09
N THR A 29 6.47 22.43 -16.51
CA THR A 29 5.61 23.35 -15.74
C THR A 29 4.18 23.20 -16.22
N PHE A 30 3.32 22.64 -15.37
CA PHE A 30 1.91 22.44 -15.69
C PHE A 30 1.04 23.56 -15.09
N GLY A 31 0.13 24.11 -15.90
CA GLY A 31 -0.86 25.10 -15.48
C GLY A 31 -2.28 24.73 -15.94
N GLY A 32 -3.30 25.40 -15.39
CA GLY A 32 -4.70 25.20 -15.78
C GLY A 32 -5.19 23.76 -15.62
N LEU A 33 -5.82 23.21 -16.66
CA LEU A 33 -6.36 21.85 -16.66
C LEU A 33 -5.29 20.77 -16.43
N ALA A 34 -4.05 20.99 -16.89
CA ALA A 34 -2.96 20.04 -16.68
C ALA A 34 -2.59 19.93 -15.19
N LEU A 35 -2.66 21.03 -14.44
CA LEU A 35 -2.46 21.02 -12.99
C LEU A 35 -3.58 20.25 -12.27
N VAL A 36 -4.83 20.45 -12.70
CA VAL A 36 -5.97 19.70 -12.15
C VAL A 36 -5.80 18.19 -12.40
N PHE A 37 -5.37 17.80 -13.60
CA PHE A 37 -5.10 16.40 -13.92
C PHE A 37 -3.94 15.84 -13.09
N LEU A 38 -2.88 16.62 -12.87
CA LEU A 38 -1.76 16.23 -12.03
C LEU A 38 -2.19 16.05 -10.57
N LEU A 39 -3.03 16.94 -10.04
CA LEU A 39 -3.63 16.79 -8.71
C LEU A 39 -4.51 15.54 -8.63
N ALA A 40 -5.30 15.25 -9.66
CA ALA A 40 -6.12 14.05 -9.73
C ALA A 40 -5.26 12.76 -9.76
N ARG A 41 -4.15 12.76 -10.52
CA ARG A 41 -3.17 11.66 -10.54
C ARG A 41 -2.54 11.46 -9.17
N ALA A 42 -2.10 12.55 -8.52
CA ALA A 42 -1.53 12.49 -7.18
C ALA A 42 -2.53 11.97 -6.14
N PHE A 43 -3.78 12.45 -6.20
CA PHE A 43 -4.86 11.99 -5.34
C PHE A 43 -5.16 10.49 -5.57
N SER A 44 -5.34 10.06 -6.82
CA SER A 44 -5.57 8.66 -7.17
C SER A 44 -4.43 7.76 -6.69
N SER A 45 -3.17 8.18 -6.89
CA SER A 45 -2.02 7.44 -6.37
C SER A 45 -2.03 7.37 -4.83
N GLY A 46 -2.35 8.47 -4.15
CA GLY A 46 -2.39 8.52 -2.69
C GLY A 46 -3.47 7.65 -2.07
N THR A 47 -4.63 7.50 -2.73
CA THR A 47 -5.73 6.65 -2.23
C THR A 47 -5.37 5.16 -2.13
N THR A 48 -4.28 4.72 -2.78
CA THR A 48 -3.74 3.35 -2.58
C THR A 48 -3.35 3.06 -1.14
N ALA A 49 -3.00 4.06 -0.35
CA ALA A 49 -2.69 3.84 1.06
C ALA A 49 -3.87 3.26 1.88
N LEU A 50 -5.10 3.40 1.36
CA LEU A 50 -6.32 2.90 2.00
C LEU A 50 -6.67 1.46 1.59
N THR A 51 -5.94 0.87 0.65
CA THR A 51 -6.17 -0.50 0.21
C THR A 51 -5.70 -1.46 1.29
N GLY A 52 -6.64 -2.19 1.88
CA GLY A 52 -6.41 -3.00 3.08
C GLY A 52 -7.66 -3.12 3.94
N VAL A 53 -8.58 -2.15 3.82
CA VAL A 53 -9.94 -2.24 4.38
C VAL A 53 -10.71 -3.46 3.86
N GLU A 54 -10.43 -3.89 2.62
CA GLU A 54 -11.04 -5.07 1.99
C GLU A 54 -10.67 -6.38 2.70
N ALA A 55 -9.47 -6.47 3.27
CA ALA A 55 -9.05 -7.68 3.97
C ALA A 55 -9.96 -7.96 5.17
N VAL A 56 -10.38 -6.90 5.88
CA VAL A 56 -11.33 -7.00 6.99
C VAL A 56 -12.72 -7.38 6.49
N SER A 57 -13.20 -6.78 5.39
CA SER A 57 -14.53 -7.11 4.84
C SER A 57 -14.62 -8.54 4.33
N ASN A 58 -13.55 -9.05 3.72
CA ASN A 58 -13.47 -10.45 3.27
C ASN A 58 -13.37 -11.43 4.45
N GLY A 59 -12.81 -10.97 5.58
CA GLY A 59 -12.67 -11.75 6.81
C GLY A 59 -13.90 -11.78 7.71
N VAL A 60 -14.98 -11.04 7.42
CA VAL A 60 -16.20 -10.98 8.25
C VAL A 60 -16.73 -12.35 8.71
N PRO A 61 -16.76 -13.40 7.86
CA PRO A 61 -17.23 -14.72 8.28
C PRO A 61 -16.43 -15.35 9.43
N ALA A 62 -15.15 -15.00 9.59
CA ALA A 62 -14.25 -15.54 10.61
C ALA A 62 -14.38 -14.84 11.98
N PHE A 63 -15.06 -13.69 12.05
CA PHE A 63 -15.25 -12.98 13.31
C PHE A 63 -16.15 -13.74 14.29
N LYS A 64 -15.85 -13.62 15.59
CA LYS A 64 -16.72 -14.12 16.67
C LYS A 64 -18.06 -13.37 16.64
N LYS A 65 -19.16 -14.07 16.97
CA LYS A 65 -20.48 -13.42 17.09
C LYS A 65 -20.47 -12.41 18.26
N PRO A 66 -21.08 -11.21 18.12
CA PRO A 66 -21.78 -10.68 16.94
C PRO A 66 -20.84 -10.21 15.83
N LYS A 67 -20.90 -10.88 14.65
CA LYS A 67 -19.88 -10.73 13.59
C LYS A 67 -19.82 -9.33 13.00
N SER A 68 -20.99 -8.74 12.71
CA SER A 68 -21.10 -7.41 12.09
C SER A 68 -20.51 -6.31 12.97
N LYS A 69 -20.87 -6.29 14.26
CA LYS A 69 -20.36 -5.30 15.22
C LYS A 69 -18.84 -5.43 15.37
N ASN A 70 -18.33 -6.65 15.56
CA ASN A 70 -16.91 -6.88 15.73
C ASN A 70 -16.11 -6.48 14.48
N ALA A 71 -16.57 -6.86 13.29
CA ALA A 71 -15.93 -6.46 12.05
C ALA A 71 -15.96 -4.93 11.83
N ALA A 72 -17.09 -4.27 12.12
CA ALA A 72 -17.21 -2.81 12.01
C ALA A 72 -16.27 -2.08 12.98
N THR A 73 -16.17 -2.52 14.23
CA THR A 73 -15.23 -1.94 15.21
C THR A 73 -13.79 -2.14 14.78
N THR A 74 -13.43 -3.33 14.28
CA THR A 74 -12.08 -3.58 13.75
C THR A 74 -11.77 -2.70 12.55
N LEU A 75 -12.72 -2.53 11.63
CA LEU A 75 -12.55 -1.65 10.48
C LEU A 75 -12.35 -0.18 10.90
N LEU A 76 -13.11 0.29 11.89
CA LEU A 76 -12.96 1.64 12.45
C LEU A 76 -11.58 1.82 13.09
N LEU A 77 -11.15 0.88 13.93
CA LEU A 77 -9.83 0.93 14.56
C LEU A 77 -8.71 0.94 13.53
N LEU A 78 -8.78 0.06 12.52
CA LEU A 78 -7.83 0.02 11.43
C LEU A 78 -7.79 1.37 10.69
N GLY A 79 -8.95 1.94 10.36
CA GLY A 79 -9.05 3.23 9.69
C GLY A 79 -8.44 4.37 10.52
N VAL A 80 -8.78 4.47 11.80
CA VAL A 80 -8.27 5.52 12.70
C VAL A 80 -6.75 5.41 12.88
N ILE A 81 -6.23 4.21 13.13
CA ILE A 81 -4.79 3.98 13.31
C ILE A 81 -4.05 4.31 12.01
N SER A 82 -4.54 3.79 10.87
CA SER A 82 -3.89 3.99 9.57
C SER A 82 -3.88 5.46 9.17
N MET A 83 -5.00 6.18 9.34
CA MET A 83 -5.09 7.61 9.06
C MET A 83 -4.18 8.43 9.97
N THR A 84 -4.14 8.11 11.27
CA THR A 84 -3.24 8.79 12.21
C THR A 84 -1.78 8.58 11.82
N MET A 85 -1.40 7.36 11.45
CA MET A 85 -0.05 7.04 10.98
C MET A 85 0.28 7.76 9.66
N PHE A 86 -0.63 7.75 8.69
CA PHE A 86 -0.45 8.38 7.39
C PHE A 86 -0.25 9.90 7.51
N VAL A 87 -1.10 10.58 8.28
CA VAL A 87 -0.98 12.02 8.54
C VAL A 87 0.32 12.33 9.29
N SER A 88 0.64 11.58 10.34
CA SER A 88 1.85 11.80 11.13
C SER A 88 3.14 11.59 10.31
N LEU A 89 3.17 10.56 9.47
CA LEU A 89 4.32 10.27 8.60
C LEU A 89 4.46 11.33 7.51
N THR A 90 3.34 11.76 6.90
CA THR A 90 3.32 12.83 5.90
C THR A 90 3.83 14.13 6.49
N TRP A 91 3.35 14.49 7.69
CA TRP A 91 3.84 15.68 8.41
C TRP A 91 5.35 15.60 8.68
N LEU A 92 5.86 14.46 9.16
CA LEU A 92 7.30 14.28 9.35
C LEU A 92 8.10 14.36 8.05
N ALA A 93 7.60 13.79 6.95
CA ALA A 93 8.26 13.86 5.65
C ALA A 93 8.36 15.31 5.16
N LEU A 94 7.31 16.10 5.34
CA LEU A 94 7.31 17.53 5.02
C LEU A 94 8.24 18.33 5.94
N TYR A 95 8.21 18.07 7.25
CA TYR A 95 9.07 18.73 8.24
C TYR A 95 10.55 18.46 7.99
N THR A 96 10.89 17.20 7.67
CA THR A 96 12.27 16.78 7.36
C THR A 96 12.72 17.10 5.93
N LYS A 97 11.83 17.70 5.12
CA LYS A 97 12.06 18.08 3.72
C LYS A 97 12.48 16.91 2.83
N VAL A 98 11.90 15.73 3.04
CA VAL A 98 12.20 14.56 2.20
C VAL A 98 11.82 14.84 0.75
N LYS A 99 12.74 14.49 -0.17
CA LYS A 99 12.58 14.62 -1.62
C LYS A 99 12.79 13.25 -2.24
N VAL A 100 11.76 12.80 -2.96
CA VAL A 100 11.70 11.49 -3.60
C VAL A 100 11.11 11.72 -4.99
N GLY A 101 11.89 11.42 -6.04
CA GLY A 101 11.43 11.41 -7.43
C GLY A 101 10.86 10.05 -7.85
N GLU A 102 10.21 10.01 -9.02
CA GLU A 102 9.76 8.75 -9.64
C GLU A 102 10.96 7.91 -10.11
N ARG A 103 12.03 8.56 -10.60
CA ARG A 103 13.30 7.92 -10.95
C ARG A 103 14.43 8.50 -10.11
N SER A 104 15.39 7.66 -9.74
CA SER A 104 16.59 8.11 -9.02
C SER A 104 17.45 9.08 -9.84
N GLU A 105 17.37 9.01 -11.17
CA GLU A 105 18.03 9.92 -12.11
C GLU A 105 17.48 11.36 -12.07
N ASP A 106 16.26 11.56 -11.56
CA ASP A 106 15.63 12.88 -11.49
C ASP A 106 16.08 13.69 -10.26
N LEU A 107 16.86 13.07 -9.36
CA LEU A 107 17.37 13.67 -8.13
C LEU A 107 18.77 14.25 -8.33
N ILE A 108 18.85 15.58 -8.37
CA ILE A 108 20.10 16.32 -8.39
C ILE A 108 20.65 16.39 -6.96
N GLY A 109 21.74 15.65 -6.69
CA GLY A 109 22.38 15.55 -5.38
C GLY A 109 22.47 14.14 -4.81
N LEU A 110 21.87 13.14 -5.48
CA LEU A 110 22.07 11.73 -5.16
C LEU A 110 23.51 11.31 -5.51
N PRO A 111 24.29 10.71 -4.58
CA PRO A 111 25.64 10.22 -4.89
C PRO A 111 25.63 9.17 -6.02
N GLU A 112 26.61 9.24 -6.92
CA GLU A 112 26.72 8.29 -8.03
C GLU A 112 26.79 6.85 -7.51
N GLY A 113 25.97 5.97 -8.10
CA GLY A 113 25.89 4.55 -7.73
C GLY A 113 24.99 4.23 -6.53
N GLN A 114 24.37 5.22 -5.87
CA GLN A 114 23.38 4.96 -4.82
C GLN A 114 21.95 4.91 -5.35
N VAL A 115 21.15 4.01 -4.78
CA VAL A 115 19.72 3.94 -5.04
C VAL A 115 18.99 4.86 -4.07
N GLN A 116 18.00 5.59 -4.57
CA GLN A 116 17.12 6.42 -3.77
C GLN A 116 16.43 5.62 -2.66
N LYS A 117 16.58 6.07 -1.42
CA LYS A 117 15.95 5.45 -0.24
C LYS A 117 14.46 5.81 -0.18
N THR A 118 13.66 4.93 0.41
CA THR A 118 12.22 5.18 0.62
C THR A 118 12.00 6.35 1.59
N VAL A 119 10.83 7.00 1.49
CA VAL A 119 10.43 8.08 2.40
C VAL A 119 10.58 7.66 3.87
N ILE A 120 10.10 6.46 4.21
CA ILE A 120 10.17 5.93 5.59
C ILE A 120 11.62 5.81 6.06
N ALA A 121 12.52 5.27 5.22
CA ALA A 121 13.93 5.12 5.58
C ALA A 121 14.62 6.48 5.77
N GLN A 122 14.34 7.45 4.89
CA GLN A 122 14.90 8.80 5.01
C GLN A 122 14.40 9.53 6.25
N VAL A 123 13.10 9.49 6.53
CA VAL A 123 12.51 10.06 7.76
C VAL A 123 13.09 9.37 9.00
N ALA A 124 13.22 8.04 8.99
CA ALA A 124 13.78 7.31 10.11
C ALA A 124 15.24 7.71 10.38
N ASN A 125 16.07 7.86 9.33
CA ASN A 125 17.45 8.32 9.48
C ASN A 125 17.53 9.76 10.02
N ALA A 126 16.64 10.65 9.57
CA ALA A 126 16.58 12.03 10.07
C ALA A 126 16.15 12.09 11.55
N VAL A 127 15.10 11.34 11.91
CA VAL A 127 14.54 11.29 13.26
C VAL A 127 15.53 10.66 14.24
N PHE A 128 16.19 9.57 13.84
CA PHE A 128 17.10 8.80 14.68
C PHE A 128 18.58 9.09 14.38
N SER A 129 18.93 10.29 13.90
CA SER A 129 20.34 10.62 13.56
C SER A 129 21.30 10.44 14.74
N ASN A 130 20.81 10.61 15.97
CA ASN A 130 21.57 10.46 17.21
C ASN A 130 21.56 9.01 17.73
N PHE A 131 20.69 8.16 17.19
CA PHE A 131 20.46 6.78 17.63
C PHE A 131 20.31 5.84 16.42
N ARG A 132 21.44 5.52 15.77
CA ARG A 132 21.49 4.68 14.56
C ARG A 132 20.68 3.37 14.62
N PRO A 133 20.62 2.63 15.75
CA PRO A 133 19.81 1.41 15.82
C PRO A 133 18.31 1.65 15.58
N GLY A 134 17.78 2.83 15.92
CA GLY A 134 16.37 3.16 15.74
C GLY A 134 15.93 3.14 14.27
N ALA A 135 16.76 3.69 13.37
CA ALA A 135 16.46 3.69 11.94
C ALA A 135 16.52 2.28 11.32
N LEU A 136 17.45 1.44 11.81
CA LEU A 136 17.56 0.04 11.39
C LEU A 136 16.32 -0.76 11.81
N ILE A 137 15.86 -0.60 13.06
CA ILE A 137 14.65 -1.27 13.56
C ILE A 137 13.43 -0.89 12.69
N VAL A 138 13.24 0.39 12.38
CA VAL A 138 12.13 0.83 11.51
C VAL A 138 12.19 0.16 10.14
N SER A 139 13.38 0.08 9.56
CA SER A 139 13.59 -0.53 8.23
C SER A 139 13.29 -2.03 8.25
N ILE A 140 13.78 -2.76 9.26
CA ILE A 140 13.53 -4.20 9.43
C ILE A 140 12.04 -4.46 9.64
N VAL A 141 11.39 -3.71 10.54
CA VAL A 141 9.96 -3.86 10.82
C VAL A 141 9.13 -3.56 9.57
N THR A 142 9.51 -2.55 8.79
CA THR A 142 8.83 -2.23 7.53
C THR A 142 8.97 -3.37 6.53
N ALA A 143 10.16 -3.95 6.38
CA ALA A 143 10.37 -5.12 5.52
C ALA A 143 9.51 -6.31 5.96
N LEU A 144 9.46 -6.60 7.27
CA LEU A 144 8.62 -7.67 7.82
C LEU A 144 7.12 -7.45 7.55
N ILE A 145 6.64 -6.21 7.71
CA ILE A 145 5.24 -5.85 7.41
C ILE A 145 4.95 -6.06 5.92
N LEU A 146 5.85 -5.67 5.02
CA LEU A 146 5.68 -5.88 3.57
C LEU A 146 5.65 -7.38 3.21
N VAL A 147 6.49 -8.20 3.83
CA VAL A 147 6.45 -9.67 3.66
C VAL A 147 5.13 -10.25 4.17
N LEU A 148 4.63 -9.79 5.31
CA LEU A 148 3.34 -10.23 5.85
C LEU A 148 2.17 -9.80 4.96
N ALA A 149 2.24 -8.60 4.36
CA ALA A 149 1.27 -8.14 3.39
C ALA A 149 1.23 -9.06 2.15
N ALA A 150 2.39 -9.45 1.62
CA ALA A 150 2.47 -10.41 0.52
C ALA A 150 1.85 -11.77 0.91
N ASN A 151 2.15 -12.28 2.12
CA ASN A 151 1.56 -13.51 2.62
C ASN A 151 0.01 -13.45 2.71
N THR A 152 -0.56 -12.28 3.00
CA THR A 152 -2.01 -12.10 3.02
C THR A 152 -2.63 -12.35 1.63
N ALA A 153 -1.98 -11.87 0.57
CA ALA A 153 -2.42 -12.11 -0.82
C ALA A 153 -2.33 -13.60 -1.19
N PHE A 154 -1.25 -14.28 -0.80
CA PHE A 154 -1.06 -15.72 -1.05
C PHE A 154 -2.04 -16.61 -0.29
N ASN A 155 -2.59 -16.16 0.83
CA ASN A 155 -3.66 -16.87 1.54
C ASN A 155 -5.05 -16.54 0.97
N GLY A 156 -5.28 -15.31 0.50
CA GLY A 156 -6.58 -14.86 0.00
C GLY A 156 -6.92 -15.35 -1.42
N PHE A 157 -5.98 -15.23 -2.35
CA PHE A 157 -6.21 -15.55 -3.76
C PHE A 157 -6.67 -17.00 -4.01
N PRO A 158 -6.05 -18.04 -3.41
CA PRO A 158 -6.43 -19.41 -3.73
C PRO A 158 -7.86 -19.74 -3.28
N VAL A 159 -8.33 -19.11 -2.19
CA VAL A 159 -9.73 -19.26 -1.74
C VAL A 159 -10.69 -18.64 -2.75
N LEU A 160 -10.47 -17.39 -3.16
CA LEU A 160 -11.33 -16.72 -4.14
C LEU A 160 -11.30 -17.40 -5.52
N GLY A 161 -10.11 -17.79 -5.98
CA GLY A 161 -9.93 -18.53 -7.23
C GLY A 161 -10.67 -19.87 -7.24
N SER A 162 -10.69 -20.58 -6.11
CA SER A 162 -11.43 -21.84 -5.98
C SER A 162 -12.95 -21.68 -6.08
N ILE A 163 -13.50 -20.58 -5.56
CA ILE A 163 -14.93 -20.27 -5.64
C ILE A 163 -15.31 -20.03 -7.10
N LEU A 164 -14.54 -19.19 -7.80
CA LEU A 164 -14.77 -18.89 -9.21
C LEU A 164 -14.58 -20.12 -10.12
N ALA A 165 -13.62 -20.99 -9.79
CA ALA A 165 -13.41 -22.26 -10.49
C ALA A 165 -14.55 -23.26 -10.27
N ARG A 166 -15.18 -23.25 -9.08
CA ARG A 166 -16.37 -24.07 -8.78
C ARG A 166 -17.57 -23.64 -9.63
N ASP A 167 -17.72 -22.33 -9.84
CA ASP A 167 -18.78 -21.74 -10.65
C ASP A 167 -18.50 -21.83 -12.17
N GLY A 168 -17.37 -22.43 -12.57
CA GLY A 168 -17.02 -22.69 -13.97
C GLY A 168 -16.37 -21.51 -14.71
N TYR A 169 -16.08 -20.41 -14.03
CA TYR A 169 -15.44 -19.21 -14.62
C TYR A 169 -13.91 -19.28 -14.68
N LEU A 170 -13.29 -20.24 -13.97
CA LEU A 170 -11.85 -20.50 -14.00
C LEU A 170 -11.55 -21.98 -14.28
N PRO A 171 -10.32 -22.34 -14.73
CA PRO A 171 -9.93 -23.73 -14.94
C PRO A 171 -10.21 -24.58 -13.71
N ARG A 172 -10.87 -25.72 -13.90
CA ARG A 172 -11.27 -26.64 -12.82
C ARG A 172 -10.10 -27.10 -11.94
N GLN A 173 -8.87 -27.06 -12.47
CA GLN A 173 -7.63 -27.36 -11.75
C GLN A 173 -7.40 -26.44 -10.53
N LEU A 174 -7.96 -25.22 -10.52
CA LEU A 174 -7.87 -24.29 -9.38
C LEU A 174 -8.82 -24.64 -8.23
N HIS A 175 -9.83 -25.50 -8.47
CA HIS A 175 -10.75 -25.98 -7.45
C HIS A 175 -10.18 -27.15 -6.63
N THR A 176 -9.18 -27.87 -7.17
CA THR A 176 -8.62 -29.05 -6.52
C THR A 176 -7.85 -28.68 -5.25
N ARG A 177 -8.36 -29.10 -4.08
CA ARG A 177 -7.61 -29.02 -2.81
C ARG A 177 -6.50 -30.07 -2.82
N GLY A 178 -5.26 -29.65 -2.56
CA GLY A 178 -4.13 -30.57 -2.40
C GLY A 178 -4.09 -31.22 -1.00
N ASP A 179 -3.06 -32.05 -0.77
CA ASP A 179 -2.86 -32.89 0.42
C ASP A 179 -2.81 -32.16 1.78
N ARG A 180 -2.70 -30.84 1.80
CA ARG A 180 -2.67 -30.03 3.04
C ARG A 180 -3.88 -29.10 3.22
N LEU A 181 -5.00 -29.38 2.56
CA LEU A 181 -6.19 -28.50 2.53
C LEU A 181 -5.93 -27.10 1.93
N ALA A 182 -4.75 -26.88 1.36
CA ALA A 182 -4.37 -25.66 0.64
C ALA A 182 -4.58 -25.84 -0.87
N PHE A 183 -5.04 -24.79 -1.55
CA PHE A 183 -5.20 -24.76 -3.00
C PHE A 183 -3.84 -24.51 -3.66
N SER A 184 -2.98 -25.53 -3.69
CA SER A 184 -1.59 -25.44 -4.18
C SER A 184 -1.49 -24.89 -5.61
N ASN A 185 -2.42 -25.24 -6.49
CA ASN A 185 -2.45 -24.71 -7.86
C ASN A 185 -2.69 -23.19 -7.90
N GLY A 186 -3.54 -22.66 -7.01
CA GLY A 186 -3.76 -21.22 -6.92
C GLY A 186 -2.52 -20.46 -6.44
N ILE A 187 -1.79 -21.03 -5.48
CA ILE A 187 -0.52 -20.45 -4.98
C ILE A 187 0.52 -20.44 -6.10
N LEU A 188 0.69 -21.54 -6.84
CA LEU A 188 1.65 -21.64 -7.94
C LEU A 188 1.34 -20.66 -9.08
N VAL A 189 0.06 -20.54 -9.48
CA VAL A 189 -0.36 -19.59 -10.51
C VAL A 189 -0.08 -18.15 -10.05
N LEU A 190 -0.42 -17.81 -8.81
CA LEU A 190 -0.14 -16.48 -8.27
C LEU A 190 1.37 -16.20 -8.22
N ALA A 191 2.18 -17.18 -7.79
CA ALA A 191 3.63 -17.05 -7.74
C ALA A 191 4.22 -16.81 -9.14
N LEU A 192 3.79 -17.59 -10.13
CA LEU A 192 4.25 -17.44 -11.52
C LEU A 192 3.86 -16.06 -12.08
N MET A 193 2.62 -15.63 -11.88
CA MET A 193 2.17 -14.30 -12.31
C MET A 193 2.94 -13.18 -11.60
N ALA A 194 3.22 -13.31 -10.30
CA ALA A 194 4.03 -12.34 -9.56
C ALA A 194 5.46 -12.26 -10.11
N VAL A 195 6.10 -13.39 -10.40
CA VAL A 195 7.44 -13.43 -11.03
C VAL A 195 7.42 -12.76 -12.40
N VAL A 196 6.42 -13.06 -13.24
CA VAL A 196 6.27 -12.42 -14.55
C VAL A 196 6.14 -10.91 -14.42
N LEU A 197 5.31 -10.40 -13.50
CA LEU A 197 5.17 -8.97 -13.26
C LEU A 197 6.49 -8.34 -12.78
N ILE A 198 7.20 -8.98 -11.85
CA ILE A 198 8.49 -8.49 -11.37
C ILE A 198 9.51 -8.38 -12.52
N VAL A 199 9.59 -9.39 -13.39
CA VAL A 199 10.53 -9.41 -14.52
C VAL A 199 10.14 -8.36 -15.58
N VAL A 200 8.87 -8.30 -15.97
CA VAL A 200 8.38 -7.37 -17.02
C VAL A 200 8.52 -5.92 -16.58
N PHE A 201 8.14 -5.61 -15.34
CA PHE A 201 8.24 -4.25 -14.80
C PHE A 201 9.61 -3.93 -14.20
N LYS A 202 10.57 -4.87 -14.23
CA LYS A 202 11.92 -4.71 -13.67
C LYS A 202 11.91 -4.23 -12.20
N ALA A 203 10.95 -4.74 -11.42
CA ALA A 203 10.70 -4.31 -10.03
C ALA A 203 10.45 -2.80 -9.84
N ASP A 204 9.96 -2.09 -10.86
CA ASP A 204 9.56 -0.68 -10.77
C ASP A 204 8.23 -0.53 -10.01
N VAL A 205 8.35 -0.12 -8.75
CA VAL A 205 7.21 0.02 -7.83
C VAL A 205 6.21 1.08 -8.32
N SER A 206 6.67 2.16 -8.95
CA SER A 206 5.80 3.24 -9.43
C SER A 206 4.81 2.74 -10.50
N LYS A 207 5.30 1.93 -11.44
CA LYS A 207 4.45 1.31 -12.46
C LYS A 207 3.55 0.21 -11.90
N LEU A 208 4.09 -0.61 -10.99
CA LEU A 208 3.33 -1.67 -10.33
C LEU A 208 2.16 -1.11 -9.49
N ILE A 209 2.37 0.03 -8.81
CA ILE A 209 1.32 0.74 -8.08
C ILE A 209 0.20 1.19 -9.04
N GLN A 210 0.54 1.73 -10.22
CA GLN A 210 -0.47 2.15 -11.21
C GLN A 210 -1.30 0.96 -11.73
N LEU A 211 -0.65 -0.16 -12.03
CA LEU A 211 -1.35 -1.39 -12.42
C LEU A 211 -2.28 -1.88 -11.30
N TYR A 212 -1.80 -1.83 -10.06
CA TYR A 212 -2.55 -2.21 -8.87
C TYR A 212 -3.80 -1.34 -8.64
N ILE A 213 -3.66 -0.01 -8.77
CA ILE A 213 -4.75 0.98 -8.65
C ILE A 213 -5.92 0.61 -9.56
N VAL A 214 -5.63 0.31 -10.82
CA VAL A 214 -6.66 -0.03 -11.81
C VAL A 214 -7.46 -1.26 -11.35
N GLY A 215 -6.79 -2.32 -10.91
CA GLY A 215 -7.44 -3.53 -10.44
C GLY A 215 -8.33 -3.30 -9.22
N VAL A 216 -7.80 -2.62 -8.19
CA VAL A 216 -8.53 -2.37 -6.94
C VAL A 216 -9.73 -1.45 -7.16
N PHE A 217 -9.56 -0.35 -7.89
CA PHE A 217 -10.67 0.57 -8.13
C PHE A 217 -11.76 -0.03 -8.99
N ILE A 218 -11.43 -0.82 -10.01
CA ILE A 218 -12.45 -1.54 -10.79
C ILE A 218 -13.25 -2.47 -9.88
N SER A 219 -12.57 -3.26 -9.04
CA SER A 219 -13.22 -4.16 -8.07
C SER A 219 -14.15 -3.40 -7.13
N PHE A 220 -13.66 -2.30 -6.53
CA PHE A 220 -14.46 -1.47 -5.64
C PHE A 220 -15.67 -0.86 -6.34
N THR A 221 -15.48 -0.25 -7.50
CA THR A 221 -16.56 0.38 -8.26
C THR A 221 -17.63 -0.64 -8.61
N LEU A 222 -17.25 -1.83 -9.09
CA LEU A 222 -18.20 -2.91 -9.39
C LEU A 222 -18.92 -3.39 -8.13
N SER A 223 -18.22 -3.55 -7.00
CA SER A 223 -18.82 -3.94 -5.73
C SER A 223 -19.83 -2.91 -5.25
N GLN A 224 -19.49 -1.62 -5.26
CA GLN A 224 -20.38 -0.55 -4.81
C GLN A 224 -21.59 -0.40 -5.75
N LEU A 225 -21.39 -0.48 -7.07
CA LEU A 225 -22.48 -0.49 -8.05
C LEU A 225 -23.43 -1.68 -7.83
N GLY A 226 -22.87 -2.86 -7.53
CA GLY A 226 -23.64 -4.05 -7.17
C GLY A 226 -24.50 -3.84 -5.94
N MET A 227 -23.94 -3.24 -4.87
CA MET A 227 -24.67 -2.91 -3.65
C MET A 227 -25.79 -1.89 -3.90
N ILE A 228 -25.52 -0.82 -4.66
CA ILE A 228 -26.53 0.17 -5.03
C ILE A 228 -27.67 -0.51 -5.78
N ARG A 229 -27.37 -1.33 -6.79
CA ARG A 229 -28.39 -2.05 -7.57
C ARG A 229 -29.20 -3.03 -6.71
N HIS A 230 -28.53 -3.77 -5.82
CA HIS A 230 -29.16 -4.73 -4.92
C HIS A 230 -30.15 -4.05 -3.97
N TRP A 231 -29.71 -3.01 -3.26
CA TRP A 231 -30.57 -2.26 -2.33
C TRP A 231 -31.68 -1.50 -3.03
N THR A 232 -31.40 -0.91 -4.20
CA THR A 232 -32.44 -0.24 -4.99
C THR A 232 -33.55 -1.22 -5.41
N ARG A 233 -33.20 -2.46 -5.75
CA ARG A 233 -34.18 -3.50 -6.08
C ARG A 233 -35.01 -3.91 -4.87
N LEU A 234 -34.36 -4.09 -3.71
CA LEU A 234 -35.06 -4.48 -2.47
C LEU A 234 -35.98 -3.38 -1.94
N LEU A 235 -35.60 -2.11 -2.10
CA LEU A 235 -36.42 -0.97 -1.66
C LEU A 235 -37.59 -0.67 -2.61
N LYS A 236 -37.53 -1.14 -3.86
CA LYS A 236 -38.64 -1.02 -4.83
C LYS A 236 -39.66 -2.16 -4.72
N ALA A 237 -39.29 -3.27 -4.10
CA ALA A 237 -40.16 -4.42 -3.85
C ALA A 237 -40.95 -4.20 -2.55
#